data_AF-A0A9D2P9M6-F1
#
_entry.id   AF-A0A9D2P9M6-F1
#
_cell.length_a   1.000
_cell.length_b   1.000
_cell.length_c   1.000
_cell.angle_alpha   90.00
_cell.angle_beta   90.00
_cell.angle_gamma   90.00
#
_symmetry.space_group_name_H-M   'P 1'
#
loop_
_entity.id
_entity.type
_entity.pdbx_description
1 polymer ?
#
loop_
_entity_poly.entity_id
_entity_poly.type
_entity_poly.pdbx_seq_one_letter_code
_entity_poly.pdbx_strand_id
1 'polypeptide(L)'
;MKQKNRNILIGAILMISGAGLALILTFIYGSVLDSSLAEQVTAMTQQDAAFAAELEASGMTLDALIEGMQGTLSILLGLGAALNVVKIVVGVLGIRKAAEPATFFVVWGVVFLLLGVLGMMFSGVASVFGLCDLAGGVFGPGLFLWGGIQNKRAFQQMLKEERAAEEQAAESASAWPPVRK
;
A
#
# COMPACT_ATOMS: atom_id res chain seq x y z
N MET A 1 -29.07 -4.04 -6.10
CA MET A 1 -27.60 -4.16 -6.00
C MET A 1 -27.08 -3.03 -5.11
N LYS A 2 -26.31 -3.32 -4.05
CA LYS A 2 -25.70 -2.27 -3.19
C LYS A 2 -24.74 -1.44 -4.04
N GLN A 3 -24.89 -0.12 -4.03
CA GLN A 3 -24.03 0.80 -4.78
C GLN A 3 -22.60 0.71 -4.24
N LYS A 4 -21.64 0.35 -5.10
CA LYS A 4 -20.23 0.23 -4.72
C LYS A 4 -19.63 1.62 -4.48
N ASN A 5 -18.81 1.75 -3.45
CA ASN A 5 -18.16 3.02 -3.14
C ASN A 5 -17.10 3.37 -4.22
N ARG A 6 -17.33 4.47 -4.95
CA ARG A 6 -16.43 4.95 -6.02
C ARG A 6 -15.02 5.26 -5.51
N ASN A 7 -14.86 5.77 -4.30
CA ASN A 7 -13.55 6.10 -3.75
C ASN A 7 -12.71 4.85 -3.51
N ILE A 8 -13.34 3.78 -3.02
CA ILE A 8 -12.68 2.48 -2.86
C ILE A 8 -12.26 1.92 -4.22
N LEU A 9 -13.12 2.03 -5.24
CA LEU A 9 -12.78 1.55 -6.59
C LEU A 9 -11.60 2.30 -7.20
N ILE A 10 -11.61 3.65 -7.12
CA ILE A 10 -10.50 4.48 -7.60
C ILE A 10 -9.22 4.17 -6.81
N GLY A 11 -9.32 4.07 -5.49
CA GLY A 11 -8.20 3.73 -4.62
C GLY A 11 -7.60 2.37 -4.98
N ALA A 12 -8.43 1.37 -5.25
CA ALA A 12 -7.98 0.03 -5.64
C ALA A 12 -7.27 0.04 -6.99
N ILE A 13 -7.81 0.76 -7.98
CA ILE A 13 -7.19 0.90 -9.29
C ILE A 13 -5.83 1.59 -9.16
N LEU A 14 -5.73 2.66 -8.37
CA LEU A 14 -4.47 3.37 -8.13
C LEU A 14 -3.43 2.48 -7.43
N MET A 15 -3.85 1.67 -6.45
CA MET A 15 -2.96 0.70 -5.81
C MET A 15 -2.45 -0.34 -6.80
N ILE A 16 -3.33 -0.89 -7.64
CA ILE A 16 -2.96 -1.91 -8.64
C ILE A 16 -2.03 -1.31 -9.71
N SER A 17 -2.38 -0.16 -10.28
CA SER A 17 -1.60 0.46 -11.35
C SER A 17 -0.25 0.97 -10.84
N GLY A 18 -0.22 1.62 -9.67
CA GLY A 18 1.01 2.07 -9.03
C GLY A 18 1.94 0.91 -8.69
N ALA A 19 1.42 -0.15 -8.07
CA ALA A 19 2.21 -1.33 -7.74
C ALA A 19 2.66 -2.11 -8.99
N GLY A 20 1.81 -2.20 -10.02
CA GLY A 20 2.16 -2.84 -11.29
C GLY A 20 3.28 -2.11 -12.02
N LEU A 21 3.20 -0.78 -12.12
CA LEU A 21 4.27 0.04 -12.69
C LEU A 21 5.55 -0.05 -11.86
N ALA A 22 5.47 0.00 -10.54
CA ALA A 22 6.62 -0.15 -9.65
C ALA A 22 7.31 -1.52 -9.83
N LEU A 23 6.56 -2.61 -10.03
CA LEU A 23 7.13 -3.93 -10.31
C LEU A 23 7.87 -3.97 -11.65
N ILE A 24 7.27 -3.40 -12.70
CA ILE A 24 7.91 -3.31 -14.02
C ILE A 24 9.22 -2.52 -13.91
N LEU A 25 9.18 -1.37 -13.25
CA LEU A 25 10.38 -0.55 -13.03
C LEU A 25 11.40 -1.29 -12.17
N THR A 26 11.00 -2.01 -11.12
CA THR A 26 11.92 -2.80 -10.28
C THR A 26 12.66 -3.85 -11.12
N PHE A 27 11.98 -4.51 -12.05
CA PHE A 27 12.62 -5.45 -12.98
C PHE A 27 13.61 -4.78 -13.92
N ILE A 28 13.26 -3.62 -14.48
CA ILE A 28 14.12 -2.87 -15.41
C ILE A 28 15.34 -2.28 -14.68
N TYR A 29 15.13 -1.71 -13.49
CA TYR A 29 16.20 -1.10 -12.72
C TYR A 29 17.06 -2.15 -12.02
N GLY A 30 16.51 -3.28 -11.58
CA GLY A 30 17.28 -4.36 -10.98
C GLY A 30 18.38 -4.88 -11.91
N SER A 31 18.09 -5.02 -13.21
CA SER A 31 19.09 -5.46 -14.20
C SER A 31 20.18 -4.40 -14.50
N VAL A 32 19.88 -3.11 -14.31
CA VAL A 32 20.83 -2.00 -14.54
C VAL A 32 21.62 -1.64 -13.28
N LEU A 33 21.01 -1.76 -12.10
CA LEU A 33 21.66 -1.54 -10.82
C LEU A 33 22.75 -2.57 -10.57
N ASP A 34 22.52 -3.83 -10.95
CA ASP A 34 23.46 -4.91 -10.72
C ASP A 34 24.78 -4.71 -11.51
N SER A 35 24.68 -4.24 -12.76
CA SER A 35 25.85 -3.92 -13.58
C SER A 35 26.55 -2.62 -13.19
N SER A 36 25.81 -1.62 -12.72
CA SER A 36 26.38 -0.31 -12.36
C SER A 36 26.96 -0.25 -10.93
N LEU A 37 26.54 -1.13 -10.02
CA LEU A 37 27.05 -1.15 -8.64
C LEU A 37 28.52 -1.57 -8.59
N ALA A 38 28.86 -2.68 -9.26
CA ALA A 38 30.24 -3.18 -9.29
C ALA A 38 31.21 -2.13 -9.85
N GLU A 39 30.80 -1.43 -10.92
CA GLU A 39 31.57 -0.36 -11.54
C GLU A 39 31.72 0.85 -10.59
N GLN A 40 30.65 1.26 -9.90
CA GLN A 40 30.69 2.36 -8.93
C GLN A 40 31.55 2.07 -7.72
N VAL A 41 31.45 0.87 -7.13
CA VAL A 41 32.25 0.49 -5.96
C VAL A 41 33.72 0.35 -6.35
N THR A 42 34.01 -0.20 -7.53
CA THR A 42 35.37 -0.26 -8.07
C THR A 42 35.95 1.15 -8.29
N ALA A 43 35.17 2.05 -8.89
CA ALA A 43 35.58 3.44 -9.10
C ALA A 43 35.80 4.18 -7.76
N MET A 44 34.94 3.94 -6.77
CA MET A 44 35.08 4.51 -5.41
C MET A 44 36.37 4.04 -4.75
N THR A 45 36.72 2.76 -4.88
CA THR A 45 37.98 2.20 -4.36
C THR A 45 39.21 2.79 -5.05
N GLN A 46 39.11 3.16 -6.33
CA GLN A 46 40.21 3.77 -7.07
C GLN A 46 40.35 5.29 -6.87
N GLN A 47 39.24 5.99 -6.63
CA GLN A 47 39.22 7.45 -6.46
C GLN A 47 39.36 7.90 -5.00
N ASP A 48 38.93 7.08 -4.04
CA ASP A 48 38.93 7.41 -2.63
C ASP A 48 39.93 6.55 -1.85
N ALA A 49 41.08 7.17 -1.53
CA ALA A 49 42.14 6.52 -0.78
C ALA A 49 41.74 6.20 0.68
N ALA A 50 40.81 6.94 1.28
CA ALA A 50 40.32 6.66 2.63
C ALA A 50 39.45 5.39 2.62
N PHE A 51 38.56 5.27 1.64
CA PHE A 51 37.75 4.08 1.44
C PHE A 51 38.60 2.84 1.13
N ALA A 52 39.62 2.96 0.29
CA ALA A 52 40.53 1.87 -0.02
C ALA A 52 41.31 1.38 1.23
N ALA A 53 41.80 2.31 2.06
CA ALA A 53 42.48 1.97 3.32
C ALA A 53 41.53 1.31 4.33
N GLU A 54 40.26 1.73 4.38
CA GLU A 54 39.24 1.13 5.23
C GLU A 54 38.87 -0.28 4.77
N LEU A 55 38.78 -0.51 3.45
CA LEU A 55 38.57 -1.83 2.87
C LEU A 55 39.74 -2.78 3.19
N GLU A 56 40.98 -2.32 3.03
CA GLU A 56 42.17 -3.10 3.38
C GLU A 56 42.22 -3.41 4.89
N ALA A 57 41.92 -2.43 5.74
CA ALA A 57 41.85 -2.61 7.19
C ALA A 57 40.72 -3.56 7.64
N SER A 58 39.62 -3.64 6.88
CA SER A 58 38.53 -4.58 7.15
C SER A 58 38.90 -6.04 6.86
N GLY A 59 39.98 -6.29 6.12
CA GLY A 59 40.40 -7.61 5.67
C GLY A 59 39.48 -8.26 4.62
N MET A 60 38.53 -7.49 4.09
CA MET A 60 37.56 -7.95 3.08
C MET A 60 38.10 -7.69 1.67
N THR A 61 37.88 -8.64 0.75
CA THR A 61 38.19 -8.40 -0.66
C THR A 61 37.14 -7.49 -1.30
N LEU A 62 37.53 -6.74 -2.33
CA LEU A 62 36.62 -5.90 -3.10
C LEU A 62 35.44 -6.72 -3.68
N ASP A 63 35.71 -7.94 -4.16
CA ASP A 63 34.69 -8.85 -4.68
C ASP A 63 33.67 -9.25 -3.60
N ALA A 64 34.13 -9.58 -2.39
CA ALA A 64 33.25 -9.94 -1.28
C ALA A 64 32.39 -8.76 -0.81
N LEU A 65 32.93 -7.54 -0.85
CA LEU A 65 32.15 -6.32 -0.57
C LEU A 65 31.06 -6.12 -1.63
N ILE A 66 31.41 -6.18 -2.91
CA ILE A 66 30.46 -6.00 -4.02
C ILE A 66 29.35 -7.06 -3.94
N GLU A 67 29.71 -8.33 -3.73
CA GLU A 67 28.75 -9.42 -3.57
C GLU A 67 27.83 -9.18 -2.36
N GLY A 68 28.37 -8.73 -1.23
CA GLY A 68 27.59 -8.39 -0.04
C GLY A 68 26.60 -7.24 -0.29
N MET A 69 27.02 -6.20 -1.01
CA MET A 69 26.17 -5.07 -1.38
C MET A 69 25.08 -5.49 -2.39
N GLN A 70 25.43 -6.26 -3.43
CA GLN A 70 24.49 -6.79 -4.40
C GLN A 70 23.46 -7.72 -3.74
N GLY A 71 23.89 -8.58 -2.82
CA GLY A 71 23.02 -9.45 -2.04
C GLY A 71 22.03 -8.65 -1.20
N THR A 72 22.51 -7.61 -0.53
CA THR A 72 21.66 -6.71 0.27
C THR A 72 20.64 -5.97 -0.60
N LEU A 73 21.06 -5.42 -1.75
CA LEU A 73 20.17 -4.75 -2.70
C LEU A 73 19.13 -5.71 -3.27
N SER A 74 19.52 -6.92 -3.63
CA SER A 74 18.62 -7.98 -4.12
C SER A 74 17.53 -8.31 -3.10
N ILE A 75 17.87 -8.40 -1.81
CA ILE A 75 16.90 -8.62 -0.73
C ILE A 75 15.92 -7.45 -0.62
N LEU A 76 16.42 -6.20 -0.66
CA LEU A 76 15.58 -5.00 -0.57
C LEU A 76 14.63 -4.88 -1.77
N LEU A 77 15.11 -5.12 -2.99
CA LEU A 77 14.29 -5.14 -4.20
C LEU A 77 13.25 -6.27 -4.14
N GLY A 78 13.64 -7.46 -3.67
CA GLY A 78 12.73 -8.59 -3.47
C GLY A 78 11.63 -8.30 -2.46
N LEU A 79 11.96 -7.67 -1.33
CA LEU A 79 10.99 -7.24 -0.33
C LEU A 79 10.03 -6.18 -0.89
N GLY A 80 10.55 -5.18 -1.60
CA GLY A 80 9.74 -4.16 -2.26
C GLY A 80 8.78 -4.77 -3.30
N ALA A 81 9.25 -5.72 -4.10
CA ALA A 81 8.43 -6.46 -5.05
C ALA A 81 7.32 -7.25 -4.34
N ALA A 82 7.65 -7.98 -3.27
CA ALA A 82 6.67 -8.73 -2.49
C ALA A 82 5.57 -7.81 -1.92
N LEU A 83 5.94 -6.66 -1.34
CA LEU A 83 4.97 -5.67 -0.84
C LEU A 83 4.06 -5.13 -1.95
N ASN A 84 4.59 -4.88 -3.14
CA ASN A 84 3.79 -4.46 -4.30
C ASN A 84 2.82 -5.56 -4.77
N VAL A 85 3.20 -6.84 -4.70
CA VAL A 85 2.27 -7.95 -4.94
C VAL A 85 1.12 -7.95 -3.92
N VAL A 86 1.40 -7.73 -2.64
CA VAL A 86 0.34 -7.63 -1.61
C VAL A 86 -0.59 -6.44 -1.91
N LYS A 87 -0.06 -5.28 -2.32
CA LYS A 87 -0.88 -4.12 -2.75
C LYS A 87 -1.83 -4.49 -3.89
N ILE A 88 -1.37 -5.24 -4.89
CA ILE A 88 -2.20 -5.70 -6.02
C ILE A 88 -3.32 -6.63 -5.51
N VAL A 89 -2.97 -7.63 -4.69
CA VAL A 89 -3.95 -8.57 -4.13
C VAL A 89 -5.02 -7.83 -3.32
N VAL A 90 -4.61 -6.91 -2.44
CA VAL A 90 -5.53 -6.11 -1.63
C VAL A 90 -6.36 -5.16 -2.49
N GLY A 91 -5.80 -4.57 -3.54
CA GLY A 91 -6.54 -3.79 -4.53
C GLY A 91 -7.62 -4.61 -5.21
N VAL A 92 -7.30 -5.81 -5.70
CA VAL A 92 -8.27 -6.73 -6.34
C VAL A 92 -9.37 -7.14 -5.36
N LEU A 93 -9.00 -7.50 -4.13
CA LEU A 93 -9.97 -7.80 -3.08
C LEU A 93 -10.84 -6.57 -2.74
N GLY A 94 -10.26 -5.37 -2.77
CA GLY A 94 -10.97 -4.12 -2.53
C GLY A 94 -12.05 -3.84 -3.58
N ILE A 95 -11.81 -4.14 -4.86
CA ILE A 95 -12.83 -4.03 -5.93
C ILE A 95 -14.00 -4.97 -5.67
N ARG A 96 -13.72 -6.20 -5.20
CA ARG A 96 -14.74 -7.21 -4.88
C ARG A 96 -15.55 -6.81 -3.64
N LYS A 97 -14.86 -6.32 -2.60
CA LYS A 97 -15.43 -5.97 -1.30
C LYS A 97 -15.88 -4.52 -1.18
N ALA A 98 -15.92 -3.74 -2.26
CA ALA A 98 -16.24 -2.29 -2.20
C ALA A 98 -17.62 -1.96 -1.60
N ALA A 99 -18.51 -2.95 -1.49
CA ALA A 99 -19.83 -2.84 -0.84
C ALA A 99 -19.89 -3.50 0.56
N GLU A 100 -18.78 -4.09 1.01
CA GLU A 100 -18.63 -4.90 2.23
C GLU A 100 -17.69 -4.18 3.25
N PRO A 101 -17.40 -4.74 4.45
CA PRO A 101 -17.23 -3.94 5.66
C PRO A 101 -16.01 -3.01 5.66
N ALA A 102 -16.25 -1.81 6.22
CA ALA A 102 -15.31 -0.71 6.37
C ALA A 102 -13.95 -1.09 6.98
N THR A 103 -13.90 -2.06 7.88
CA THR A 103 -12.69 -2.43 8.64
C THR A 103 -11.57 -2.90 7.74
N PHE A 104 -11.88 -3.66 6.68
CA PHE A 104 -10.87 -4.12 5.71
C PHE A 104 -10.15 -2.91 5.08
N PHE A 105 -10.93 -1.94 4.60
CA PHE A 105 -10.39 -0.76 3.93
C PHE A 105 -9.64 0.17 4.88
N VAL A 106 -10.10 0.29 6.12
CA VAL A 106 -9.42 1.12 7.12
C VAL A 106 -8.09 0.48 7.52
N VAL A 107 -8.06 -0.81 7.85
CA VAL A 107 -6.82 -1.49 8.29
C VAL A 107 -5.78 -1.49 7.17
N TRP A 108 -6.14 -1.96 5.97
CA TRP A 108 -5.21 -1.99 4.84
C TRP A 108 -4.83 -0.59 4.35
N GLY A 109 -5.78 0.36 4.42
CA GLY A 109 -5.52 1.76 4.14
C GLY A 109 -4.46 2.34 5.06
N VAL A 110 -4.52 2.11 6.38
CA VAL A 110 -3.49 2.57 7.32
C VAL A 110 -2.15 1.88 7.04
N VAL A 111 -2.14 0.54 6.90
CA VAL A 111 -0.91 -0.24 6.69
C VAL A 111 -0.17 0.25 5.45
N PHE A 112 -0.86 0.37 4.32
CA PHE A 112 -0.22 0.81 3.09
C PHE A 112 0.10 2.29 3.05
N LEU A 113 -0.67 3.14 3.73
CA LEU A 113 -0.34 4.55 3.86
C LEU A 113 0.97 4.75 4.64
N LEU A 114 1.14 4.04 5.75
CA LEU A 114 2.38 4.09 6.54
C LEU A 114 3.58 3.59 5.70
N LEU A 115 3.42 2.44 5.05
CA LEU A 115 4.47 1.90 4.17
C LEU A 115 4.76 2.80 2.98
N GLY A 116 3.76 3.47 2.42
CA GLY A 116 3.93 4.41 1.30
C GLY A 116 4.67 5.68 1.73
N VAL A 117 4.34 6.25 2.88
CA VAL A 117 5.05 7.41 3.44
C VAL A 117 6.50 7.05 3.76
N LEU A 118 6.75 5.90 4.39
CA LEU A 118 8.10 5.37 4.60
C LEU A 118 8.84 5.19 3.28
N GLY A 119 8.24 4.56 2.28
CA GLY A 119 8.85 4.35 0.96
C GLY A 119 9.27 5.65 0.29
N MET A 120 8.43 6.69 0.34
CA MET A 120 8.76 8.00 -0.22
C MET A 120 9.94 8.69 0.47
N MET A 121 10.18 8.43 1.76
CA MET A 121 11.38 8.96 2.45
C MET A 121 12.67 8.37 1.89
N PHE A 122 12.63 7.16 1.32
CA PHE A 122 13.80 6.50 0.73
C PHE A 122 13.95 6.76 -0.77
N SER A 123 12.86 6.85 -1.54
CA SER A 123 12.90 6.95 -3.01
C SER A 123 12.85 8.37 -3.57
N GLY A 124 12.41 9.35 -2.76
CA GLY A 124 12.21 10.74 -3.17
C GLY A 124 11.02 10.93 -4.13
N VAL A 125 10.35 12.08 -4.07
CA VAL A 125 9.07 12.33 -4.78
C VAL A 125 9.26 12.72 -6.26
N ALA A 126 10.47 13.13 -6.66
CA ALA A 126 10.74 13.66 -8.00
C ALA A 126 11.05 12.57 -9.06
N SER A 127 11.11 11.29 -8.67
CA SER A 127 11.39 10.17 -9.58
C SER A 127 10.10 9.48 -10.05
N VAL A 128 10.16 8.77 -11.17
CA VAL A 128 9.02 7.96 -11.67
C VAL A 128 8.61 6.89 -10.63
N PHE A 129 9.57 6.36 -9.89
CA PHE A 129 9.31 5.50 -8.72
C PHE A 129 8.54 6.24 -7.63
N GLY A 130 8.99 7.45 -7.27
CA GLY A 130 8.31 8.31 -6.30
C GLY A 130 6.86 8.61 -6.68
N LEU A 131 6.58 8.84 -7.97
CA LEU A 131 5.21 9.04 -8.46
C LEU A 131 4.35 7.77 -8.36
N CYS A 132 4.93 6.60 -8.66
CA CYS A 132 4.23 5.32 -8.51
C CYS A 132 3.92 5.02 -7.03
N ASP A 133 4.87 5.30 -6.13
CA ASP A 133 4.68 5.16 -4.68
C ASP A 133 3.71 6.20 -4.12
N LEU A 134 3.68 7.42 -4.66
CA LEU A 134 2.71 8.43 -4.29
C LEU A 134 1.29 7.99 -4.70
N ALA A 135 1.11 7.57 -5.96
CA ALA A 135 -0.19 7.14 -6.47
C ALA A 135 -0.69 5.86 -5.77
N GLY A 136 0.14 4.80 -5.75
CA GLY A 136 -0.25 3.48 -5.24
C GLY A 136 0.00 3.26 -3.75
N GLY A 137 0.91 4.02 -3.14
CA GLY A 137 1.26 3.92 -1.72
C GLY A 137 0.67 5.02 -0.83
N VAL A 138 0.22 6.16 -1.40
CA VAL A 138 -0.38 7.24 -0.60
C VAL A 138 -1.82 7.52 -1.00
N PHE A 139 -2.06 7.91 -2.26
CA PHE A 139 -3.39 8.27 -2.73
C PHE A 139 -4.35 7.07 -2.74
N GLY A 140 -3.91 5.91 -3.23
CA GLY A 140 -4.69 4.67 -3.20
C GLY A 140 -5.14 4.28 -1.78
N PRO A 141 -4.21 4.12 -0.82
CA PRO A 141 -4.53 3.83 0.57
C PRO A 141 -5.34 4.93 1.28
N GLY A 142 -5.08 6.21 0.98
CA GLY A 142 -5.87 7.32 1.48
C GLY A 142 -7.34 7.25 1.05
N LEU A 143 -7.60 6.86 -0.19
CA LEU A 143 -8.96 6.63 -0.69
C LEU A 143 -9.61 5.38 -0.09
N PHE A 144 -8.83 4.35 0.24
CA PHE A 144 -9.32 3.20 1.02
C PHE A 144 -9.78 3.63 2.41
N LEU A 145 -9.01 4.47 3.12
CA LEU A 145 -9.40 5.00 4.42
C LEU A 145 -10.69 5.81 4.33
N TRP A 146 -10.74 6.76 3.40
CA TRP A 146 -11.88 7.64 3.23
C TRP A 146 -13.13 6.86 2.81
N GLY A 147 -13.01 5.96 1.84
CA GLY A 147 -14.09 5.09 1.39
C GLY A 147 -14.57 4.12 2.47
N GLY A 148 -13.65 3.57 3.28
CA GLY A 148 -13.98 2.75 4.44
C GLY A 148 -14.81 3.52 5.49
N ILE A 149 -14.41 4.75 5.82
CA ILE A 149 -15.16 5.62 6.74
C ILE A 149 -16.56 5.92 6.19
N GLN A 150 -16.69 6.16 4.89
CA GLN A 150 -18.01 6.36 4.25
C GLN A 150 -18.89 5.11 4.37
N ASN A 151 -18.36 3.93 4.08
CA ASN A 151 -19.09 2.67 4.24
C ASN A 151 -19.53 2.46 5.70
N LYS A 152 -18.69 2.84 6.67
CA LYS A 152 -19.03 2.77 8.10
C LYS A 152 -20.19 3.71 8.45
N ARG A 153 -20.16 4.95 7.97
CA ARG A 153 -21.21 5.95 8.23
C ARG A 153 -22.55 5.53 7.62
N ALA A 154 -22.54 5.08 6.36
CA ALA A 154 -23.74 4.61 5.68
C ALA A 154 -24.38 3.41 6.40
N PHE A 155 -23.57 2.46 6.88
CA PHE A 155 -24.05 1.32 7.64
C PHE A 155 -24.67 1.73 8.99
N GLN A 156 -24.07 2.69 9.69
CA GLN A 156 -24.62 3.21 10.95
C GLN A 156 -25.93 3.97 10.76
N GLN A 157 -26.10 4.67 9.63
CA GLN A 157 -27.36 5.33 9.29
C GLN A 157 -28.47 4.31 9.03
N MET A 158 -28.19 3.28 8.22
CA MET A 158 -29.14 2.20 7.97
C MET A 158 -29.63 1.54 9.26
N LEU A 159 -28.72 1.23 10.19
CA LEU A 159 -29.10 0.64 11.49
C LEU A 159 -29.95 1.58 12.36
N LYS A 160 -29.74 2.90 12.26
CA LYS A 160 -30.58 3.88 13.00
C LYS A 160 -31.97 3.98 12.39
N GLU A 161 -32.07 3.98 11.07
CA GLU A 161 -33.35 3.99 10.35
C GLU A 161 -34.16 2.72 10.63
N GLU A 162 -33.50 1.55 10.66
CA GLU A 162 -34.14 0.27 10.97
C GLU A 162 -34.67 0.25 12.41
N ARG A 163 -33.90 0.73 13.39
CA ARG A 163 -34.37 0.88 14.78
C ARG A 163 -35.51 1.88 14.92
N ALA A 164 -35.45 3.02 14.23
CA ALA A 164 -36.52 4.00 14.25
C ALA A 164 -37.81 3.44 13.63
N ALA A 165 -37.70 2.61 12.59
CA ALA A 165 -38.84 1.92 12.00
C ALA A 165 -39.42 0.85 12.94
N GLU A 166 -38.57 0.10 13.67
CA GLU A 166 -39.01 -0.85 14.70
C GLU A 166 -39.71 -0.16 15.88
N GLU A 167 -39.19 0.97 16.35
CA GLU A 167 -39.82 1.77 17.41
C GLU A 167 -41.17 2.35 16.97
N GLN A 168 -41.26 2.88 15.74
CA GLN A 168 -42.54 3.35 15.18
C GLN A 168 -43.55 2.20 14.99
N ALA A 169 -43.09 1.02 14.56
CA ALA A 169 -43.93 -0.16 14.45
C ALA A 169 -44.44 -0.60 15.83
N ALA A 170 -43.60 -0.58 16.86
CA ALA A 170 -43.97 -0.92 18.24
C ALA A 170 -44.98 0.07 18.85
N GLU A 171 -44.80 1.39 18.64
CA GLU A 171 -45.77 2.41 19.06
C GLU A 171 -47.12 2.21 18.38
N SER A 172 -47.13 1.99 17.06
CA SER A 172 -48.35 1.76 16.30
C SER A 172 -49.09 0.48 16.72
N ALA A 173 -48.37 -0.58 17.10
CA ALA A 173 -48.94 -1.82 17.61
C ALA A 173 -49.52 -1.66 19.03
N SER A 174 -48.94 -0.79 19.87
CA SER A 174 -49.44 -0.49 21.22
C SER A 174 -50.72 0.37 21.22
N ALA A 175 -50.98 1.09 20.12
CA ALA A 175 -52.13 1.98 19.96
C ALA A 175 -53.44 1.24 19.58
N TRP A 176 -53.39 -0.08 19.34
CA TRP A 176 -54.59 -0.85 19.00
C TRP A 176 -55.40 -1.18 20.28
N PRO A 177 -56.71 -0.88 20.36
CA PRO A 177 -57.49 -1.18 21.54
C PRO A 177 -57.57 -2.70 21.74
N PRO A 178 -57.51 -3.19 23.00
CA PRO A 178 -57.66 -4.61 23.26
C PRO A 178 -59.02 -5.07 22.75
N VAL A 179 -59.03 -6.04 21.84
CA VAL A 179 -60.25 -6.71 21.37
C VAL A 179 -60.87 -7.38 22.59
N ARG A 180 -61.89 -6.72 23.18
CA ARG A 180 -62.70 -7.33 24.24
C ARG A 180 -63.40 -8.54 23.64
N LYS A 181 -63.01 -9.73 24.11
CA LYS A 181 -63.77 -10.96 23.93
C LYS A 181 -65.05 -10.91 24.76
#